data_AF-A0A327NNJ7-F1
#
_entry.id   AF-A0A327NNJ7-F1
#
_cell.length_a   1.000
_cell.length_b   1.000
_cell.length_c   1.000
_cell.angle_alpha   90.00
_cell.angle_beta   90.00
_cell.angle_gamma   90.00
#
_symmetry.space_group_name_H-M   'P 1'
#
loop_
_entity.id
_entity.type
_entity.pdbx_description
1 polymer ?
#
loop_
_entity_poly.entity_id
_entity_poly.type
_entity_poly.pdbx_seq_one_letter_code
_entity_poly.pdbx_strand_id
1 'polypeptide(L)'
;MGRHRGMQPYQAADPTTRAQRMTDQMAKQLSLDEATSKKVYDLTLARAQKVDAIQKGTDDNKAKNQALKANADEFKSKLKGILTPDQFTKFESMRGRMGRGRGNSGPDGDKDSKDQK
;
A
#
# COMPACT_ATOMS: atom_id res chain seq x y z
N MET A 1 -11.39 -30.48 13.78
CA MET A 1 -10.82 -29.34 14.52
C MET A 1 -10.61 -28.18 13.57
N GLY A 2 -11.59 -27.28 13.44
CA GLY A 2 -11.49 -26.11 12.57
C GLY A 2 -10.50 -25.12 13.17
N ARG A 3 -9.46 -24.73 12.41
CA ARG A 3 -8.55 -23.66 12.82
C ARG A 3 -9.33 -22.34 12.78
N HIS A 4 -9.87 -21.93 13.93
CA HIS A 4 -10.25 -20.55 14.18
C HIS A 4 -8.98 -19.70 14.02
N ARG A 5 -8.72 -19.23 12.80
CA ARG A 5 -7.75 -18.15 12.57
C ARG A 5 -8.40 -16.88 13.10
N GLY A 6 -8.35 -16.70 14.42
CA GLY A 6 -8.75 -15.46 15.07
C GLY A 6 -8.02 -14.29 14.43
N MET A 7 -8.69 -13.14 14.36
CA MET A 7 -8.11 -11.90 13.86
C MET A 7 -6.80 -11.63 14.60
N GLN A 8 -5.68 -11.77 13.89
CA GLN A 8 -4.39 -11.38 14.44
C GLN A 8 -4.43 -9.87 14.68
N PRO A 9 -4.06 -9.39 15.88
CA PRO A 9 -4.07 -7.97 16.17
C PRO A 9 -3.20 -7.25 15.15
N TYR A 10 -3.70 -6.13 14.62
CA TYR A 10 -2.94 -5.30 13.69
C TYR A 10 -1.68 -4.78 14.40
N GLN A 11 -0.53 -5.33 14.03
CA GLN A 11 0.79 -4.92 14.51
C GLN A 11 1.56 -4.33 13.34
N ALA A 12 1.62 -3.00 13.29
CA ALA A 12 2.44 -2.26 12.35
C ALA A 12 3.46 -1.39 13.10
N ALA A 13 4.58 -1.08 12.43
CA ALA A 13 5.51 -0.08 12.94
C ALA A 13 4.81 1.28 13.13
N ASP A 14 5.41 2.15 13.96
CA ASP A 14 4.87 3.49 14.21
C ASP A 14 4.57 4.25 12.90
N PRO A 15 3.48 5.04 12.83
CA PRO A 15 3.18 5.87 11.67
C PRO A 15 4.34 6.74 11.19
N THR A 16 5.14 7.29 12.11
CA THR A 16 6.31 8.12 11.79
C THR A 16 7.39 7.31 11.10
N THR A 17 7.74 6.14 11.65
CA THR A 17 8.74 5.25 11.04
C THR A 17 8.32 4.78 9.65
N ARG A 18 7.03 4.46 9.46
CA ARG A 18 6.50 4.11 8.14
C ARG A 18 6.57 5.29 7.18
N ALA A 19 6.23 6.49 7.64
CA ALA A 19 6.29 7.69 6.83
C ALA A 19 7.70 8.04 6.40
N GLN A 20 8.67 7.96 7.32
CA GLN A 20 10.09 8.16 7.02
C GLN A 20 10.56 7.18 5.94
N ARG A 21 10.39 5.87 6.17
CA ARG A 21 10.83 4.83 5.22
C ARG A 21 10.25 5.01 3.82
N MET A 22 8.96 5.31 3.73
CA MET A 22 8.31 5.49 2.42
C MET A 22 8.80 6.78 1.75
N THR A 23 9.00 7.86 2.52
CA THR A 23 9.55 9.11 1.99
C THR A 23 10.98 8.92 1.51
N ASP A 24 11.84 8.24 2.27
CA ASP A 24 13.23 7.96 1.89
C ASP A 24 13.31 7.16 0.58
N GLN A 25 12.40 6.18 0.41
CA GLN A 25 12.30 5.42 -0.84
C GLN A 25 11.87 6.31 -2.01
N MET A 26 10.84 7.14 -1.82
CA MET A 26 10.39 8.08 -2.86
C MET A 26 11.48 9.10 -3.19
N ALA A 27 12.17 9.66 -2.19
CA ALA A 27 13.27 10.59 -2.36
C ALA A 27 14.38 9.98 -3.21
N LYS A 28 14.80 8.75 -2.90
CA LYS A 28 15.83 8.04 -3.67
C LYS A 28 15.38 7.69 -5.09
N GLN A 29 14.15 7.18 -5.23
CA GLN A 29 13.68 6.67 -6.53
C GLN A 29 13.23 7.78 -7.48
N LEU A 30 12.72 8.90 -6.96
CA LEU A 30 12.23 10.03 -7.74
C LEU A 30 13.21 11.20 -7.75
N SER A 31 14.35 11.07 -7.06
CA SER A 31 15.36 12.13 -6.92
C SER A 31 14.73 13.42 -6.40
N LEU A 32 13.96 13.32 -5.31
CA LEU A 32 13.29 14.47 -4.70
C LEU A 32 14.31 15.37 -4.00
N ASP A 33 14.16 16.68 -4.13
CA ASP A 33 14.90 17.65 -3.33
C ASP A 33 14.39 17.68 -1.88
N GLU A 34 15.09 18.40 -1.00
CA GLU A 34 14.78 18.45 0.43
C GLU A 34 13.41 19.09 0.71
N ALA A 35 13.03 20.14 -0.02
CA ALA A 35 11.76 20.83 0.20
C ALA A 35 10.58 19.96 -0.26
N THR A 36 10.71 19.31 -1.41
CA THR A 36 9.70 18.34 -1.89
C THR A 36 9.63 17.12 -0.96
N SER A 37 10.77 16.61 -0.48
CA SER A 37 10.81 15.48 0.46
C SER A 37 10.08 15.78 1.78
N LYS A 38 10.23 17.00 2.33
CA LYS A 38 9.49 17.41 3.54
C LYS A 38 7.98 17.40 3.32
N LYS A 39 7.49 17.97 2.22
CA LYS A 39 6.05 17.94 1.88
C LYS A 39 5.52 16.52 1.69
N VAL A 40 6.32 15.66 1.05
CA VAL A 40 5.98 14.25 0.85
C VAL A 40 5.95 13.49 2.19
N TYR A 41 6.87 13.80 3.11
CA TYR A 41 6.87 13.24 4.46
C TYR A 41 5.58 13.56 5.21
N ASP A 42 5.19 14.83 5.28
CA ASP A 42 3.99 15.26 5.99
C ASP A 42 2.73 14.58 5.42
N LEU A 43 2.62 14.53 4.09
CA LEU A 43 1.53 13.84 3.41
C LEU A 43 1.52 12.33 3.73
N THR A 44 2.69 11.71 3.79
CA THR A 44 2.82 10.29 4.08
C THR A 44 2.52 9.97 5.55
N LEU A 45 2.90 10.84 6.47
CA LEU A 45 2.58 10.73 7.89
C LEU A 45 1.07 10.75 8.10
N ALA A 46 0.39 11.74 7.51
CA ALA A 46 -1.08 11.84 7.56
C ALA A 46 -1.74 10.57 6.99
N ARG A 47 -1.22 10.05 5.87
CA ARG A 47 -1.70 8.78 5.30
C ARG A 47 -1.51 7.61 6.26
N ALA A 48 -0.34 7.48 6.89
CA ALA A 48 -0.02 6.38 7.79
C ALA A 48 -0.90 6.40 9.05
N GLN A 49 -1.14 7.58 9.62
CA GLN A 49 -2.07 7.77 10.73
C GLN A 49 -3.50 7.37 10.36
N LYS A 50 -4.00 7.78 9.18
CA LYS A 50 -5.32 7.36 8.68
C LYS A 50 -5.42 5.85 8.48
N VAL A 51 -4.36 5.20 7.96
CA VAL A 51 -4.33 3.72 7.84
C VAL A 51 -4.51 3.07 9.20
N ASP A 52 -3.81 3.55 10.23
CA ASP A 52 -3.95 2.98 11.58
C ASP A 52 -5.34 3.17 12.16
N ALA A 53 -5.92 4.35 11.99
CA ALA A 53 -7.29 4.61 12.42
C ALA A 53 -8.29 3.67 11.73
N ILE A 54 -8.15 3.45 10.42
CA ILE A 54 -9.01 2.53 9.65
C ILE A 54 -8.82 1.08 10.13
N GLN A 55 -7.58 0.66 10.34
CA GLN A 55 -7.27 -0.72 10.75
C GLN A 55 -7.78 -1.06 12.14
N LYS A 56 -7.77 -0.08 13.05
CA LYS A 56 -8.24 -0.21 14.45
C LYS A 56 -9.72 0.11 14.63
N GLY A 57 -10.37 0.78 13.68
CA GLY A 57 -11.68 1.41 13.88
C GLY A 57 -12.91 0.57 13.54
N THR A 58 -12.77 -0.52 12.79
CA THR A 58 -13.87 -1.45 12.48
C THR A 58 -13.30 -2.86 12.32
N ASP A 59 -14.13 -3.90 12.33
CA ASP A 59 -13.73 -5.27 11.99
C ASP A 59 -14.29 -5.72 10.63
N ASP A 60 -15.12 -4.88 9.98
CA ASP A 60 -15.63 -5.15 8.64
C ASP A 60 -14.54 -4.95 7.58
N ASN A 61 -14.10 -6.06 6.99
CA ASN A 61 -13.10 -6.08 5.93
C ASN A 61 -13.51 -5.29 4.68
N LYS A 62 -14.79 -5.27 4.32
CA LYS A 62 -15.28 -4.53 3.14
C LYS A 62 -15.16 -3.03 3.40
N ALA A 63 -15.63 -2.57 4.56
CA ALA A 63 -15.51 -1.17 4.96
C ALA A 63 -14.03 -0.74 5.07
N LYS A 64 -13.15 -1.57 5.66
CA LYS A 64 -11.69 -1.32 5.69
C LYS A 64 -11.12 -1.14 4.30
N ASN A 65 -11.39 -2.07 3.40
CA ASN A 65 -10.85 -2.04 2.06
C ASN A 65 -11.28 -0.78 1.29
N GLN A 66 -12.55 -0.38 1.43
CA GLN A 66 -13.06 0.85 0.83
C GLN A 66 -12.37 2.09 1.41
N ALA A 67 -12.25 2.18 2.73
CA ALA A 67 -11.60 3.31 3.39
C ALA A 67 -10.09 3.40 3.07
N LEU A 68 -9.39 2.26 3.04
CA LEU A 68 -7.98 2.20 2.65
C LEU A 68 -7.77 2.61 1.19
N LYS A 69 -8.68 2.21 0.29
CA LYS A 69 -8.64 2.63 -1.11
C LYS A 69 -8.87 4.14 -1.24
N ALA A 70 -9.89 4.68 -0.58
CA ALA A 70 -10.16 6.12 -0.57
C ALA A 70 -8.95 6.92 -0.04
N ASN A 71 -8.34 6.46 1.07
CA ASN A 71 -7.12 7.08 1.62
C ASN A 71 -5.94 7.02 0.63
N ALA A 72 -5.80 5.92 -0.11
CA ALA A 72 -4.75 5.77 -1.11
C ALA A 72 -4.98 6.65 -2.36
N ASP A 73 -6.23 6.86 -2.75
CA ASP A 73 -6.62 7.73 -3.86
C ASP A 73 -6.45 9.21 -3.49
N GLU A 74 -6.85 9.60 -2.27
CA GLU A 74 -6.61 10.94 -1.70
C GLU A 74 -5.11 11.26 -1.63
N PHE A 75 -4.30 10.33 -1.12
CA PHE A 75 -2.85 10.47 -1.08
C PHE A 75 -2.26 10.70 -2.48
N LYS A 76 -2.66 9.89 -3.47
CA LYS A 76 -2.20 10.04 -4.85
C LYS A 76 -2.56 11.41 -5.43
N SER A 77 -3.79 11.87 -5.19
CA SER A 77 -4.24 13.18 -5.66
C SER A 77 -3.40 14.31 -5.09
N LYS A 78 -3.14 14.30 -3.77
CA LYS A 78 -2.32 15.30 -3.10
C LYS A 78 -0.85 15.22 -3.54
N LEU A 79 -0.33 14.01 -3.71
CA LEU A 79 1.05 13.79 -4.14
C LEU A 79 1.31 14.36 -5.54
N LYS A 80 0.34 14.30 -6.45
CA LYS A 80 0.43 14.91 -7.80
C LYS A 80 0.66 16.43 -7.77
N GLY A 81 0.17 17.11 -6.73
CA GLY A 81 0.39 18.56 -6.54
C GLY A 81 1.74 18.91 -5.89
N ILE A 82 2.43 17.92 -5.32
CA ILE A 82 3.74 18.10 -4.66
C ILE A 82 4.88 17.73 -5.61
N LEU A 83 4.70 16.67 -6.40
CA LEU A 83 5.70 16.16 -7.33
C LEU A 83 5.63 16.86 -8.69
N THR A 84 6.74 16.85 -9.43
CA THR A 84 6.72 17.23 -10.85
C THR A 84 6.00 16.16 -11.70
N PRO A 85 5.52 16.49 -12.91
CA PRO A 85 4.87 15.51 -13.80
C PRO A 85 5.72 14.27 -14.08
N ASP A 86 7.03 14.44 -14.27
CA ASP A 86 7.96 13.34 -14.53
C ASP A 86 8.15 12.45 -13.30
N GLN A 87 8.31 13.05 -12.12
CA GLN A 87 8.41 12.34 -10.85
C GLN A 87 7.12 11.55 -10.55
N PHE A 88 5.96 12.15 -10.82
CA PHE A 88 4.66 11.48 -10.64
C PHE A 88 4.47 10.31 -11.61
N THR A 89 4.90 10.46 -12.87
CA THR A 89 4.86 9.38 -13.87
C THR A 89 5.75 8.20 -13.45
N LYS A 90 6.93 8.48 -12.90
CA LYS A 90 7.83 7.45 -12.36
C LYS A 90 7.24 6.77 -11.13
N PHE A 91 6.63 7.53 -10.23
CA PHE A 91 5.90 7.00 -9.07
C PHE A 91 4.78 6.02 -9.49
N GLU A 92 3.94 6.41 -10.45
CA GLU A 92 2.86 5.56 -10.96
C GLU A 92 3.39 4.26 -11.61
N SER A 93 4.48 4.36 -12.37
CA SER A 93 5.15 3.21 -13.00
C SER A 93 5.75 2.24 -11.97
N MET A 94 6.19 2.75 -10.82
CA MET A 94 6.66 1.91 -9.71
C MET A 94 5.50 1.25 -8.99
N ARG A 95 4.42 1.99 -8.72
CA ARG A 95 3.21 1.47 -8.05
C ARG A 95 2.53 0.36 -8.87
N GLY A 96 2.43 0.54 -10.19
CA GLY A 96 1.84 -0.44 -11.11
C GLY A 96 2.61 -1.75 -11.24
N ARG A 97 3.91 -1.77 -10.91
CA ARG A 97 4.72 -3.00 -10.83
C ARG A 97 4.46 -3.76 -9.53
N MET A 98 4.23 -3.05 -8.43
CA MET A 98 3.98 -3.67 -7.12
C MET A 98 2.57 -4.26 -6.99
N GLY A 99 1.58 -3.73 -7.72
CA GLY A 99 0.21 -4.28 -7.78
C GLY A 99 0.08 -5.55 -8.62
N ARG A 100 0.95 -5.76 -9.62
CA ARG A 100 0.92 -6.95 -10.51
C ARG A 100 1.59 -8.19 -9.90
N GLY A 101 2.30 -8.06 -8.78
CA GLY A 101 2.96 -9.17 -8.08
C GLY A 101 2.13 -9.85 -6.98
N ARG A 102 0.90 -9.39 -6.70
CA ARG A 102 -0.02 -9.99 -5.70
C ARG A 102 -1.30 -10.56 -6.35
N GLY A 103 -1.15 -11.07 -7.58
CA GLY A 103 -2.21 -11.76 -8.33
C GLY A 103 -1.90 -13.22 -8.63
N ASN A 104 -0.91 -13.85 -7.99
CA ASN A 104 -0.63 -15.28 -8.18
C ASN A 104 -1.27 -16.13 -7.07
N SER A 105 -2.60 -16.07 -7.01
CA SER A 105 -3.44 -17.13 -6.46
C SER A 105 -4.31 -17.66 -7.60
N GLY A 106 -4.00 -18.88 -8.06
CA GLY A 106 -4.70 -19.62 -9.13
C GLY A 106 -3.90 -19.69 -10.44
N PRO A 107 -3.76 -20.88 -11.06
CA PRO A 107 -4.90 -21.71 -11.39
C PRO A 107 -4.95 -23.02 -10.60
N ASP A 108 -6.03 -23.21 -9.84
CA ASP A 108 -6.71 -24.50 -9.82
C ASP A 108 -7.12 -24.79 -11.28
N GLY A 109 -6.37 -25.68 -11.92
CA GLY A 109 -6.60 -26.14 -13.29
C GLY A 109 -5.68 -27.31 -13.57
N ASP A 110 -6.28 -28.48 -13.71
CA ASP A 110 -5.70 -29.72 -14.24
C ASP A 110 -4.75 -30.52 -13.32
N LYS A 111 -5.39 -31.29 -12.43
CA LYS A 111 -4.97 -32.68 -12.18
C LYS A 111 -5.99 -33.64 -12.79
N ASP A 112 -6.16 -33.55 -14.10
CA ASP A 112 -6.60 -34.69 -14.91
C ASP A 112 -5.34 -35.39 -15.42
N SER A 113 -4.82 -36.30 -14.60
CA SER A 113 -3.78 -37.25 -14.97
C SER A 113 -3.94 -38.45 -14.07
N LYS A 114 -5.04 -39.18 -14.31
CA LYS A 114 -5.15 -40.56 -13.87
C LYS A 114 -5.50 -41.45 -15.05
N ASP A 115 -4.57 -41.49 -15.99
CA ASP A 115 -4.38 -42.67 -16.81
C ASP A 115 -2.87 -42.92 -16.89
N GLN A 116 -2.42 -43.93 -16.15
CA GLN A 116 -1.38 -44.85 -16.59
C GLN A 116 -1.21 -46.00 -15.59
N LYS A 117 -1.70 -47.16 -16.06
CA LYS A 117 -1.28 -48.53 -15.78
C LYS A 117 -2.01 -49.33 -14.69
#